data_AF-A0A2V6HFG9-F1
#
_entry.id   AF-A0A2V6HFG9-F1
#
_cell.length_a   1.000
_cell.length_b   1.000
_cell.length_c   1.000
_cell.angle_alpha   90.00
_cell.angle_beta   90.00
_cell.angle_gamma   90.00
#
_symmetry.space_group_name_H-M   'P 1'
#
loop_
_entity.id
_entity.type
_entity.pdbx_description
1 polymer ?
#
loop_
_entity_poly.entity_id
_entity_poly.type
_entity_poly.pdbx_seq_one_letter_code
_entity_poly.pdbx_strand_id
1 'polypeptide(L)'
;MDTLAYKAAMLQAEGDLPRAAALLAPLRPNADHTSALETQVYQAILERRPAQIISRLTEILVKPDPALGYINGRLRFWLGWAQDVSGDHAAAQESWRQARSELESFLKEQPENSSLLGALALTNMGLGDKAAALALSERGIAALPVEKDVVSGAGPIEILARVAAQMGEPDRAIAALQQVLSIPGTGALDKYMPLTPALLRLDPMFDPLRDDPRFQKLAASPAPK
;
A
#
# COMPACT_ATOMS: atom_id res chain seq x y z
N MET A 1 14.70 -7.26 -14.43
CA MET A 1 13.37 -6.64 -14.25
C MET A 1 13.36 -5.83 -12.97
N ASP A 2 13.73 -6.44 -11.85
CA ASP A 2 13.69 -5.85 -10.51
C ASP A 2 14.52 -4.57 -10.36
N THR A 3 15.68 -4.46 -11.03
CA THR A 3 16.49 -3.23 -10.98
C THR A 3 15.78 -2.02 -11.56
N LEU A 4 14.98 -2.19 -12.63
CA LEU A 4 14.23 -1.09 -13.24
C LEU A 4 13.01 -0.72 -12.40
N ALA A 5 12.31 -1.72 -11.84
CA ALA A 5 11.21 -1.49 -10.92
C ALA A 5 11.68 -0.74 -9.65
N TYR A 6 12.81 -1.14 -9.07
CA TYR A 6 13.40 -0.45 -7.93
C TYR A 6 13.72 1.02 -8.22
N LYS A 7 14.37 1.30 -9.37
CA LYS A 7 14.63 2.68 -9.79
C LYS A 7 13.34 3.48 -10.01
N ALA A 8 12.29 2.84 -10.53
CA ALA A 8 11.00 3.49 -10.67
C ALA A 8 10.34 3.79 -9.32
N ALA A 9 10.42 2.87 -8.35
CA ALA A 9 9.92 3.10 -6.99
C ALA A 9 10.64 4.26 -6.30
N MET A 10 11.95 4.42 -6.50
CA MET A 10 12.69 5.61 -6.02
C MET A 10 12.12 6.89 -6.63
N LEU A 11 11.91 6.90 -7.94
CA LEU A 11 11.35 8.06 -8.65
C LEU A 11 9.91 8.37 -8.17
N GLN A 12 9.09 7.34 -7.88
CA GLN A 12 7.79 7.54 -7.23
C GLN A 12 7.93 8.20 -5.86
N ALA A 13 8.87 7.74 -5.05
CA ALA A 13 9.17 8.31 -3.73
C ALA A 13 9.72 9.74 -3.80
N GLU A 14 10.38 10.12 -4.89
CA GLU A 14 10.79 11.50 -5.17
C GLU A 14 9.65 12.36 -5.75
N GLY A 15 8.57 11.72 -6.21
CA GLY A 15 7.43 12.34 -6.89
C GLY A 15 7.62 12.54 -8.40
N ASP A 16 8.67 11.99 -8.99
CA ASP A 16 8.96 12.01 -10.43
C ASP A 16 8.23 10.87 -11.15
N LEU A 17 6.90 10.97 -11.16
CA LEU A 17 6.02 9.99 -11.81
C LEU A 17 6.32 9.80 -13.31
N PRO A 18 6.60 10.86 -14.11
CA PRO A 18 6.90 10.67 -15.54
C PRO A 18 8.14 9.81 -15.79
N ARG A 19 9.23 10.01 -15.04
CA ARG A 19 10.43 9.18 -15.19
C ARG A 19 10.22 7.77 -14.65
N ALA A 20 9.46 7.61 -13.56
CA ALA A 20 9.06 6.29 -13.07
C ALA A 20 8.26 5.51 -14.14
N ALA A 21 7.25 6.15 -14.74
CA ALA A 21 6.44 5.58 -15.79
C ALA A 21 7.27 5.14 -17.01
N ALA A 22 8.26 5.95 -17.43
CA ALA A 22 9.14 5.60 -18.54
C ALA A 22 9.96 4.32 -18.28
N LEU A 23 10.42 4.10 -17.04
CA LEU A 23 11.13 2.88 -16.66
C LEU A 23 10.21 1.66 -16.54
N LEU A 24 8.96 1.86 -16.14
CA LEU A 24 7.97 0.80 -15.95
C LEU A 24 7.28 0.38 -17.25
N ALA A 25 7.16 1.29 -18.23
CA ALA A 25 6.45 1.08 -19.49
C ALA A 25 6.89 -0.17 -20.28
N PRO A 26 8.18 -0.52 -20.41
CA PRO A 26 8.59 -1.74 -21.12
C PRO A 26 8.43 -3.03 -20.29
N LEU A 27 8.19 -2.93 -18.98
CA LEU A 27 8.16 -4.10 -18.10
C LEU A 27 6.85 -4.86 -18.21
N ARG A 28 6.96 -6.19 -18.24
CA ARG A 28 5.82 -7.12 -18.19
C ARG A 28 6.07 -8.17 -17.09
N PRO A 29 6.07 -7.77 -15.79
CA PRO A 29 6.20 -8.70 -14.67
C PRO A 29 5.08 -9.76 -14.62
N ASN A 30 5.46 -11.00 -14.36
CA ASN A 30 4.51 -12.01 -13.93
C ASN A 30 4.16 -11.79 -12.44
N ALA A 31 3.16 -12.51 -11.93
CA ALA A 31 2.69 -12.32 -10.55
C ALA A 31 3.74 -12.71 -9.47
N ASP A 32 4.68 -13.58 -9.82
CA ASP A 32 5.85 -13.97 -9.02
C ASP A 32 6.91 -12.86 -8.91
N HIS A 33 6.92 -11.91 -9.86
CA HIS A 33 7.71 -10.68 -9.78
C HIS A 33 6.94 -9.59 -9.02
N THR A 34 6.53 -9.94 -7.80
CA THR A 34 5.51 -9.20 -7.06
C THR A 34 5.86 -7.74 -6.83
N SER A 35 7.11 -7.43 -6.46
CA SER A 35 7.56 -6.04 -6.28
C SER A 35 7.40 -5.23 -7.57
N ALA A 36 7.88 -5.75 -8.71
CA ALA A 36 7.76 -5.05 -9.98
C ALA A 36 6.31 -4.86 -10.44
N LEU A 37 5.43 -5.83 -10.18
CA LEU A 37 4.01 -5.71 -10.48
C LEU A 37 3.36 -4.65 -9.59
N GLU A 38 3.60 -4.68 -8.27
CA GLU A 38 3.03 -3.71 -7.32
C GLU A 38 3.52 -2.28 -7.58
N THR A 39 4.78 -2.08 -7.94
CA THR A 39 5.29 -0.77 -8.36
C THR A 39 4.53 -0.24 -9.59
N GLN A 40 4.15 -1.11 -10.54
CA GLN A 40 3.31 -0.71 -11.70
C GLN A 40 1.87 -0.37 -11.29
N VAL A 41 1.29 -1.12 -10.36
CA VAL A 41 -0.05 -0.81 -9.83
C VAL A 41 -0.03 0.53 -9.11
N TYR A 42 0.95 0.73 -8.25
CA TYR A 42 1.08 1.97 -7.49
C TYR A 42 1.32 3.17 -8.41
N GLN A 43 2.16 3.03 -9.45
CA GLN A 43 2.30 4.07 -10.49
C GLN A 43 0.94 4.50 -11.05
N ALA A 44 0.14 3.53 -11.48
CA ALA A 44 -1.13 3.81 -12.13
C ALA A 44 -2.14 4.48 -11.18
N ILE A 45 -2.09 4.12 -9.89
CA ILE A 45 -2.90 4.74 -8.84
C ILE A 45 -2.43 6.19 -8.58
N LEU A 46 -1.13 6.41 -8.42
CA LEU A 46 -0.55 7.75 -8.21
C LEU A 46 -0.88 8.69 -9.37
N GLU A 47 -0.88 8.19 -10.60
CA GLU A 47 -1.26 8.95 -11.81
C GLU A 47 -2.78 9.08 -12.03
N ARG A 48 -3.61 8.41 -11.21
CA ARG A 48 -5.07 8.31 -11.38
C ARG A 48 -5.45 7.77 -12.77
N ARG A 49 -4.67 6.83 -13.30
CA ARG A 49 -4.88 6.16 -14.60
C ARG A 49 -4.80 4.63 -14.50
N PRO A 50 -5.63 3.98 -13.65
CA PRO A 50 -5.50 2.55 -13.35
C PRO A 50 -6.06 1.59 -14.40
N ALA A 51 -6.74 2.07 -15.46
CA ALA A 51 -7.49 1.21 -16.37
C ALA A 51 -6.70 0.01 -16.94
N GLN A 52 -5.47 0.26 -17.42
CA GLN A 52 -4.62 -0.81 -17.99
C GLN A 52 -4.17 -1.82 -16.94
N ILE A 53 -3.85 -1.36 -15.72
CA ILE A 53 -3.37 -2.28 -14.67
C ILE A 53 -4.53 -3.07 -14.05
N ILE A 54 -5.74 -2.51 -14.01
CA ILE A 54 -6.95 -3.24 -13.62
C ILE A 54 -7.15 -4.44 -14.54
N SER A 55 -7.19 -4.23 -15.87
CA SER A 55 -7.36 -5.34 -16.83
C SER A 55 -6.33 -6.44 -16.62
N ARG A 56 -5.07 -6.05 -16.42
CA ARG A 56 -3.98 -7.00 -16.20
C ARG A 56 -4.07 -7.76 -14.89
N LEU A 57 -4.38 -7.09 -13.77
CA LEU A 57 -4.57 -7.75 -12.49
C LEU A 57 -5.78 -8.70 -12.56
N THR A 58 -6.87 -8.30 -13.21
CA THR A 58 -8.01 -9.17 -13.45
C THR A 58 -7.60 -10.44 -14.20
N GLU A 59 -6.84 -10.33 -15.30
CA GLU A 59 -6.33 -11.49 -16.05
C GLU A 59 -5.47 -12.43 -15.20
N ILE A 60 -4.53 -11.87 -14.42
CA ILE A 60 -3.66 -12.63 -13.51
C ILE A 60 -4.50 -13.40 -12.47
N LEU A 61 -5.56 -12.77 -11.95
CA LEU A 61 -6.37 -13.28 -10.84
C LEU A 61 -7.53 -14.19 -11.28
N VAL A 62 -7.73 -14.42 -12.59
CA VAL A 62 -8.67 -15.43 -13.10
C VAL A 62 -8.22 -16.83 -12.68
N LYS A 63 -6.93 -17.13 -12.80
CA LYS A 63 -6.33 -18.40 -12.40
C LYS A 63 -4.99 -18.13 -11.70
N PRO A 64 -5.04 -17.65 -10.45
CA PRO A 64 -3.83 -17.30 -9.72
C PRO A 64 -2.99 -18.55 -9.46
N ASP A 65 -1.67 -18.41 -9.48
CA ASP A 65 -0.76 -19.49 -9.07
C ASP A 65 -0.90 -19.73 -7.56
N PRO A 66 -1.31 -20.93 -7.11
CA PRO A 66 -1.42 -21.23 -5.68
C PRO A 66 -0.10 -21.09 -4.92
N ALA A 67 1.05 -21.24 -5.60
CA ALA A 67 2.37 -21.11 -4.99
C ALA A 67 2.65 -19.69 -4.45
N LEU A 68 1.90 -18.68 -4.92
CA LEU A 68 2.01 -17.31 -4.44
C LEU A 68 1.38 -17.12 -3.05
N GLY A 69 0.58 -18.08 -2.57
CA GLY A 69 -0.03 -18.04 -1.25
C GLY A 69 -0.80 -16.74 -1.00
N TYR A 70 -0.52 -16.07 0.11
CA TYR A 70 -1.22 -14.83 0.48
C TYR A 70 -0.97 -13.64 -0.45
N ILE A 71 0.03 -13.71 -1.32
CA ILE A 71 0.29 -12.68 -2.32
C ILE A 71 -0.90 -12.55 -3.28
N ASN A 72 -1.64 -13.63 -3.55
CA ASN A 72 -2.87 -13.56 -4.34
C ASN A 72 -3.91 -12.64 -3.68
N GLY A 73 -4.13 -12.80 -2.37
CA GLY A 73 -5.00 -11.92 -1.60
C GLY A 73 -4.51 -10.47 -1.57
N ARG A 74 -3.19 -10.26 -1.49
CA ARG A 74 -2.59 -8.93 -1.58
C ARG A 74 -2.79 -8.28 -2.96
N LEU A 75 -2.65 -9.04 -4.05
CA LEU A 75 -2.94 -8.57 -5.41
C LEU A 75 -4.42 -8.25 -5.60
N ARG A 76 -5.34 -8.97 -4.95
CA ARG A 76 -6.77 -8.62 -4.91
C ARG A 76 -7.04 -7.32 -4.17
N PHE A 77 -6.32 -7.05 -3.07
CA PHE A 77 -6.37 -5.75 -2.41
C PHE A 77 -5.95 -4.62 -3.38
N TRP A 78 -4.83 -4.78 -4.07
CA TRP A 78 -4.32 -3.84 -5.06
C TRP A 78 -5.30 -3.61 -6.21
N LEU A 79 -5.92 -4.69 -6.72
CA LEU A 79 -6.98 -4.61 -7.74
C LEU A 79 -8.16 -3.78 -7.23
N GLY A 80 -8.64 -4.05 -6.01
CA GLY A 80 -9.74 -3.30 -5.42
C GLY A 80 -9.43 -1.81 -5.29
N TRP A 81 -8.22 -1.46 -4.84
CA TRP A 81 -7.81 -0.06 -4.74
C TRP A 81 -7.72 0.62 -6.11
N ALA A 82 -7.16 -0.06 -7.11
CA ALA A 82 -7.12 0.46 -8.47
C ALA A 82 -8.53 0.69 -9.05
N GLN A 83 -9.46 -0.25 -8.83
CA GLN A 83 -10.87 -0.13 -9.23
C GLN A 83 -11.57 1.03 -8.54
N ASP A 84 -11.35 1.21 -7.23
CA ASP A 84 -11.93 2.31 -6.45
C ASP A 84 -11.47 3.67 -6.98
N VAL A 85 -10.18 3.82 -7.25
CA VAL A 85 -9.60 5.03 -7.87
C VAL A 85 -10.15 5.29 -9.27
N SER A 86 -10.58 4.24 -9.99
CA SER A 86 -11.23 4.37 -11.29
C SER A 86 -12.73 4.74 -11.22
N GLY A 87 -13.31 4.75 -10.01
CA GLY A 87 -14.74 5.01 -9.76
C GLY A 87 -15.63 3.76 -9.79
N ASP A 88 -15.07 2.57 -10.02
CA ASP A 88 -15.83 1.32 -9.97
C ASP A 88 -15.83 0.74 -8.54
N HIS A 89 -16.56 1.42 -7.66
CA HIS A 89 -16.67 1.05 -6.25
C HIS A 89 -17.29 -0.34 -6.05
N ALA A 90 -18.18 -0.77 -6.95
CA ALA A 90 -18.82 -2.09 -6.85
C ALA A 90 -17.80 -3.21 -7.11
N ALA A 91 -16.99 -3.09 -8.15
CA ALA A 91 -15.91 -4.03 -8.43
C ALA A 91 -14.85 -4.01 -7.31
N ALA A 92 -14.51 -2.82 -6.80
CA ALA A 92 -13.58 -2.67 -5.68
C ALA A 92 -14.01 -3.46 -4.44
N GLN A 93 -15.28 -3.31 -4.04
CA GLN A 93 -15.86 -4.05 -2.92
C GLN A 93 -15.79 -5.56 -3.12
N GLU A 94 -16.03 -6.06 -4.33
CA GLU A 94 -15.94 -7.48 -4.62
C GLU A 94 -14.51 -8.00 -4.51
N SER A 95 -13.54 -7.28 -5.10
CA SER A 95 -12.12 -7.60 -5.00
C SER A 95 -11.64 -7.64 -3.54
N TRP A 96 -12.08 -6.69 -2.71
CA TRP A 96 -11.73 -6.66 -1.29
C TRP A 96 -12.40 -7.76 -0.46
N ARG A 97 -13.64 -8.18 -0.78
CA ARG A 97 -14.25 -9.34 -0.11
C ARG A 97 -13.46 -10.63 -0.38
N GLN A 98 -13.04 -10.83 -1.63
CA GLN A 98 -12.21 -11.97 -2.01
C GLN A 98 -10.84 -11.90 -1.34
N ALA A 99 -10.20 -10.72 -1.35
CA ALA A 99 -8.94 -10.48 -0.64
C ALA A 99 -9.05 -10.85 0.84
N ARG A 100 -10.11 -10.39 1.53
CA ARG A 100 -10.34 -10.70 2.95
C ARG A 100 -10.45 -12.20 3.19
N SER A 101 -11.26 -12.91 2.41
CA SER A 101 -11.43 -14.36 2.55
C SER A 101 -10.12 -15.14 2.39
N GLU A 102 -9.29 -14.78 1.40
CA GLU A 102 -8.00 -15.44 1.17
C GLU A 102 -6.97 -15.09 2.26
N LEU A 103 -6.87 -13.81 2.62
CA LEU A 103 -5.90 -13.36 3.62
C LEU A 103 -6.23 -13.92 5.02
N GLU A 104 -7.51 -14.03 5.39
CA GLU A 104 -7.94 -14.62 6.66
C GLU A 104 -7.56 -16.10 6.79
N SER A 105 -7.59 -16.89 5.71
CA SER A 105 -7.15 -18.29 5.77
C SER A 105 -5.64 -18.39 6.06
N PHE A 106 -4.83 -17.57 5.41
CA PHE A 106 -3.38 -17.56 5.66
C PHE A 106 -3.02 -16.99 7.05
N LEU A 107 -3.83 -16.10 7.61
CA LEU A 107 -3.57 -15.53 8.95
C LEU A 107 -3.68 -16.58 10.05
N LYS A 108 -4.52 -17.60 9.86
CA LYS A 108 -4.63 -18.72 10.81
C LYS A 108 -3.33 -19.52 10.89
N GLU A 109 -2.63 -19.66 9.78
CA GLU A 109 -1.36 -20.39 9.68
C GLU A 109 -0.17 -19.50 10.08
N GLN A 110 -0.27 -18.19 9.84
CA GLN A 110 0.81 -17.22 10.05
C GLN A 110 0.33 -16.01 10.89
N PRO A 111 -0.05 -16.21 12.17
CA PRO A 111 -0.75 -15.20 12.97
C PRO A 111 0.06 -13.93 13.26
N GLU A 112 1.39 -14.01 13.15
CA GLU A 112 2.33 -12.91 13.41
C GLU A 112 2.95 -12.34 12.13
N ASN A 113 2.49 -12.75 10.94
CA ASN A 113 3.00 -12.21 9.68
C ASN A 113 2.50 -10.77 9.49
N SER A 114 3.40 -9.79 9.73
CA SER A 114 3.07 -8.35 9.66
C SER A 114 2.64 -7.89 8.26
N SER A 115 3.20 -8.48 7.20
CA SER A 115 2.81 -8.15 5.82
C SER A 115 1.37 -8.59 5.52
N LEU A 116 0.99 -9.76 6.03
CA LEU A 116 -0.36 -10.28 5.92
C LEU A 116 -1.36 -9.45 6.76
N LEU A 117 -1.00 -9.15 8.00
CA LEU A 117 -1.80 -8.28 8.88
C LEU A 117 -2.03 -6.91 8.24
N GLY A 118 -1.00 -6.33 7.62
CA GLY A 118 -1.09 -5.06 6.90
C GLY A 118 -2.03 -5.12 5.70
N ALA A 119 -1.89 -6.15 4.84
CA ALA A 119 -2.79 -6.34 3.70
C ALA A 119 -4.25 -6.51 4.13
N LEU A 120 -4.50 -7.26 5.22
CA LEU A 120 -5.84 -7.47 5.75
C LEU A 120 -6.41 -6.20 6.40
N ALA A 121 -5.57 -5.38 7.04
CA ALA A 121 -5.98 -4.08 7.59
C ALA A 121 -6.44 -3.12 6.48
N LEU A 122 -5.64 -2.97 5.41
CA LEU A 122 -6.00 -2.13 4.26
C LEU A 122 -7.23 -2.68 3.52
N THR A 123 -7.38 -4.00 3.45
CA THR A 123 -8.58 -4.62 2.87
C THR A 123 -9.83 -4.30 3.68
N ASN A 124 -9.79 -4.42 5.01
CA ASN A 124 -10.92 -4.08 5.87
C ASN A 124 -11.22 -2.57 5.86
N MET A 125 -10.21 -1.72 5.70
CA MET A 125 -10.38 -0.29 5.45
C MET A 125 -11.17 -0.05 4.15
N GLY A 126 -10.82 -0.72 3.04
CA GLY A 126 -11.59 -0.65 1.79
C GLY A 126 -13.04 -1.15 1.92
N LEU A 127 -13.27 -2.16 2.76
CA LEU A 127 -14.61 -2.67 3.08
C LEU A 127 -15.41 -1.78 4.05
N GLY A 128 -14.79 -0.73 4.60
CA GLY A 128 -15.42 0.16 5.59
C GLY A 128 -15.51 -0.41 7.01
N ASP A 129 -14.87 -1.54 7.29
CA ASP A 129 -14.81 -2.12 8.64
C ASP A 129 -13.70 -1.47 9.46
N LYS A 130 -14.01 -0.27 9.99
CA LYS A 130 -13.10 0.54 10.79
C LYS A 130 -12.49 -0.21 11.97
N ALA A 131 -13.31 -0.97 12.69
CA ALA A 131 -12.87 -1.67 13.91
C ALA A 131 -11.86 -2.76 13.57
N ALA A 132 -12.15 -3.61 12.57
CA ALA A 132 -11.23 -4.64 12.12
C ALA A 132 -9.93 -4.04 11.56
N ALA A 133 -10.04 -2.99 10.73
CA ALA A 133 -8.88 -2.35 10.10
C ALA A 133 -7.90 -1.77 11.14
N LEU A 134 -8.41 -1.06 12.14
CA LEU A 134 -7.56 -0.49 13.21
C LEU A 134 -6.95 -1.57 14.10
N ALA A 135 -7.74 -2.57 14.51
CA ALA A 135 -7.23 -3.67 15.34
C ALA A 135 -6.13 -4.48 14.63
N LEU A 136 -6.28 -4.73 13.33
CA LEU A 136 -5.26 -5.41 12.53
C LEU A 136 -4.00 -4.56 12.35
N SER A 137 -4.14 -3.26 12.17
CA SER A 137 -3.00 -2.33 12.08
C SER A 137 -2.18 -2.33 13.38
N GLU A 138 -2.86 -2.26 14.52
CA GLU A 138 -2.23 -2.33 15.85
C GLU A 138 -1.52 -3.67 16.08
N ARG A 139 -2.17 -4.79 15.70
CA ARG A 139 -1.54 -6.11 15.76
C ARG A 139 -0.29 -6.20 14.87
N GLY A 140 -0.31 -5.56 13.70
CA GLY A 140 0.85 -5.48 12.81
C GLY A 140 2.03 -4.78 13.49
N ILE A 141 1.79 -3.67 14.17
CA ILE A 141 2.82 -2.94 14.94
C ILE A 141 3.37 -3.80 16.08
N ALA A 142 2.49 -4.50 16.81
CA ALA A 142 2.91 -5.38 17.90
C ALA A 142 3.74 -6.59 17.41
N ALA A 143 3.43 -7.13 16.23
CA ALA A 143 4.15 -8.27 15.66
C ALA A 143 5.55 -7.90 15.14
N LEU A 144 5.70 -6.67 14.63
CA LEU A 144 6.96 -6.14 14.08
C LEU A 144 7.23 -4.71 14.58
N PRO A 145 7.62 -4.56 15.85
CA PRO A 145 7.97 -3.25 16.40
C PRO A 145 9.31 -2.75 15.81
N VAL A 146 9.48 -1.43 15.73
CA VAL A 146 10.67 -0.78 15.18
C VAL A 146 11.94 -1.20 15.93
N GLU A 147 11.84 -1.42 17.23
CA GLU A 147 12.94 -1.86 18.09
C GLU A 147 13.45 -3.27 17.71
N LYS A 148 12.59 -4.10 17.11
CA LYS A 148 12.93 -5.45 16.66
C LYS A 148 13.50 -5.45 15.23
N ASP A 149 12.99 -4.58 14.37
CA ASP A 149 13.45 -4.43 13.00
C ASP A 149 13.36 -2.95 12.58
N VAL A 150 14.51 -2.26 12.62
CA VAL A 150 14.60 -0.85 12.25
C VAL A 150 14.42 -0.62 10.75
N VAL A 151 14.57 -1.66 9.92
CA VAL A 151 14.40 -1.55 8.47
C VAL A 151 12.91 -1.66 8.12
N SER A 152 12.23 -2.68 8.63
CA SER A 152 10.86 -3.02 8.22
C SER A 152 9.78 -2.56 9.20
N GLY A 153 10.14 -2.21 10.44
CA GLY A 153 9.19 -1.88 11.51
C GLY A 153 8.41 -0.57 11.29
N ALA A 154 8.85 0.28 10.35
CA ALA A 154 8.10 1.46 9.92
C ALA A 154 6.83 1.09 9.12
N GLY A 155 6.85 -0.03 8.39
CA GLY A 155 5.75 -0.47 7.52
C GLY A 155 4.41 -0.62 8.25
N PRO A 156 4.32 -1.35 9.38
CA PRO A 156 3.07 -1.45 10.14
C PRO A 156 2.53 -0.12 10.67
N ILE A 157 3.41 0.84 11.00
CA ILE A 157 3.01 2.18 11.45
C ILE A 157 2.43 2.98 10.27
N GLU A 158 3.01 2.85 9.08
CA GLU A 158 2.45 3.42 7.86
C GLU A 158 1.07 2.83 7.53
N ILE A 159 0.87 1.51 7.69
CA ILE A 159 -0.46 0.89 7.53
C ILE A 159 -1.46 1.56 8.46
N LEU A 160 -1.10 1.76 9.73
CA LEU A 160 -1.98 2.43 10.69
C LEU A 160 -2.30 3.86 10.24
N ALA A 161 -1.31 4.61 9.75
CA ALA A 161 -1.52 5.97 9.26
C ALA A 161 -2.54 6.02 8.11
N ARG A 162 -2.44 5.10 7.14
CA ARG A 162 -3.35 4.98 6.00
C ARG A 162 -4.77 4.62 6.45
N VAL A 163 -4.89 3.62 7.30
CA VAL A 163 -6.19 3.19 7.85
C VAL A 163 -6.85 4.32 8.64
N ALA A 164 -6.11 4.97 9.55
CA ALA A 164 -6.62 6.08 10.35
C ALA A 164 -7.07 7.25 9.47
N ALA A 165 -6.31 7.59 8.42
CA ALA A 165 -6.68 8.66 7.49
C ALA A 165 -8.02 8.39 6.80
N GLN A 166 -8.20 7.17 6.26
CA GLN A 166 -9.43 6.79 5.55
C GLN A 166 -10.63 6.57 6.49
N MET A 167 -10.39 6.22 7.75
CA MET A 167 -11.43 5.96 8.75
C MET A 167 -11.81 7.20 9.57
N GLY A 168 -11.38 8.40 9.16
CA GLY A 168 -11.74 9.66 9.80
C GLY A 168 -11.10 9.86 11.18
N GLU A 169 -9.89 9.36 11.38
CA GLU A 169 -9.09 9.50 12.61
C GLU A 169 -7.84 10.39 12.34
N PRO A 170 -8.01 11.67 11.99
CA PRO A 170 -6.91 12.52 11.50
C PRO A 170 -5.79 12.69 12.53
N ASP A 171 -6.12 12.84 13.81
CA ASP A 171 -5.11 12.98 14.88
C ASP A 171 -4.22 11.74 14.97
N ARG A 172 -4.84 10.56 14.91
CA ARG A 172 -4.13 9.28 14.94
C ARG A 172 -3.30 9.07 13.68
N ALA A 173 -3.83 9.43 12.52
CA ALA A 173 -3.12 9.35 11.25
C ALA A 173 -1.88 10.25 11.25
N ILE A 174 -2.03 11.51 11.66
CA ILE A 174 -0.94 12.50 11.67
C ILE A 174 0.16 12.09 12.66
N ALA A 175 -0.20 11.59 13.83
CA ALA A 175 0.78 11.08 14.80
C ALA A 175 1.60 9.90 14.22
N ALA A 176 0.94 8.95 13.57
CA ALA A 176 1.61 7.83 12.90
C ALA A 176 2.50 8.30 11.74
N LEU A 177 2.03 9.25 10.92
CA LEU A 177 2.83 9.84 9.83
C LEU A 177 4.08 10.56 10.35
N GLN A 178 3.96 11.32 11.44
CA GLN A 178 5.09 11.98 12.09
C GLN A 178 6.16 10.96 12.51
N GLN A 179 5.73 9.86 13.11
CA GLN A 179 6.63 8.79 13.53
C GLN A 179 7.34 8.15 12.33
N VAL A 180 6.59 7.72 11.31
CA VAL A 180 7.14 7.08 10.10
C VAL A 180 8.15 7.99 9.40
N LEU A 181 7.86 9.28 9.26
CA LEU A 181 8.78 10.22 8.60
C LEU A 181 10.02 10.57 9.45
N SER A 182 10.01 10.24 10.74
CA SER A 182 11.12 10.52 11.66
C SER A 182 12.11 9.37 11.81
N ILE A 183 11.75 8.16 11.36
CA ILE A 183 12.58 6.96 11.46
C ILE A 183 13.09 6.53 10.08
N PRO A 184 14.35 6.06 9.96
CA PRO A 184 14.79 5.39 8.75
C PRO A 184 14.02 4.06 8.62
N GLY A 185 13.72 3.63 7.39
CA GLY A 185 13.05 2.36 7.15
C GLY A 185 12.44 2.26 5.77
N THR A 186 11.76 1.15 5.52
CA THR A 186 10.98 0.91 4.30
C THR A 186 9.49 1.02 4.59
N GLY A 187 8.74 1.38 3.55
CA GLY A 187 7.31 1.64 3.64
C GLY A 187 6.46 0.38 3.58
N ALA A 188 5.15 0.58 3.71
CA ALA A 188 4.14 -0.46 3.75
C ALA A 188 3.78 -1.06 2.38
N LEU A 189 3.85 -0.25 1.32
CA LEU A 189 3.36 -0.62 -0.02
C LEU A 189 4.46 -1.17 -0.93
N ASP A 190 5.67 -0.61 -0.84
CA ASP A 190 6.87 -1.14 -1.48
C ASP A 190 7.88 -1.49 -0.39
N LYS A 191 8.26 -2.77 -0.35
CA LYS A 191 9.18 -3.34 0.66
C LYS A 191 10.51 -2.59 0.74
N TYR A 192 10.89 -1.82 -0.27
CA TYR A 192 12.19 -1.18 -0.33
C TYR A 192 12.17 0.35 -0.36
N MET A 193 10.99 0.98 -0.35
CA MET A 193 10.90 2.44 -0.47
C MET A 193 10.16 3.05 0.71
N PRO A 194 10.73 4.06 1.39
CA PRO A 194 10.04 4.72 2.50
C PRO A 194 8.83 5.50 2.02
N LEU A 195 7.90 5.74 2.94
CA LEU A 195 6.93 6.83 2.76
C LEU A 195 7.66 8.17 2.78
N THR A 196 7.42 9.02 1.79
CA THR A 196 8.06 10.33 1.67
C THR A 196 7.03 11.45 1.67
N PRO A 197 7.45 12.71 1.94
CA PRO A 197 6.58 13.87 1.76
C PRO A 197 5.98 13.98 0.35
N ALA A 198 6.72 13.54 -0.69
CA ALA A 198 6.19 13.52 -2.05
C ALA A 198 5.06 12.50 -2.21
N LEU A 199 5.21 11.30 -1.67
CA LEU A 199 4.13 10.30 -1.67
C LEU A 199 2.93 10.77 -0.85
N LEU A 200 3.13 11.47 0.27
CA LEU A 200 2.02 12.09 1.00
C LEU A 200 1.20 12.98 0.09
N ARG A 201 1.83 13.78 -0.80
CA ARG A 201 1.15 14.67 -1.76
C ARG A 201 0.39 13.94 -2.87
N LEU A 202 0.84 12.76 -3.28
CA LEU A 202 0.35 12.08 -4.49
C LEU A 202 -0.64 10.94 -4.19
N ASP A 203 -0.46 10.27 -3.06
CA ASP A 203 -1.20 9.05 -2.72
C ASP A 203 -2.65 9.37 -2.29
N PRO A 204 -3.66 8.76 -2.92
CA PRO A 204 -5.07 9.03 -2.63
C PRO A 204 -5.49 8.61 -1.23
N MET A 205 -4.78 7.68 -0.58
CA MET A 205 -5.12 7.27 0.79
C MET A 205 -5.01 8.41 1.80
N PHE A 206 -4.28 9.48 1.48
CA PHE A 206 -4.16 10.66 2.32
C PHE A 206 -5.04 11.83 1.88
N ASP A 207 -5.91 11.64 0.88
CA ASP A 207 -6.81 12.70 0.42
C ASP A 207 -7.73 13.26 1.54
N PRO A 208 -8.24 12.46 2.50
CA PRO A 208 -8.98 12.99 3.65
C PRO A 208 -8.21 13.95 4.57
N LEU A 209 -6.87 13.99 4.48
CA LEU A 209 -6.01 14.83 5.33
C LEU A 209 -5.54 16.12 4.64
N ARG A 210 -5.89 16.33 3.35
CA ARG A 210 -5.32 17.40 2.50
C ARG A 210 -5.51 18.81 3.07
N ASP A 211 -6.61 19.01 3.77
CA ASP A 211 -6.99 20.30 4.35
C ASP A 211 -6.46 20.50 5.78
N ASP A 212 -5.85 19.50 6.40
CA ASP A 212 -5.26 19.63 7.74
C ASP A 212 -3.89 20.33 7.67
N PRO A 213 -3.68 21.48 8.34
CA PRO A 213 -2.41 22.21 8.30
C PRO A 213 -1.21 21.40 8.80
N ARG A 214 -1.41 20.47 9.74
CA ARG A 214 -0.36 19.60 10.26
C ARG A 214 0.09 18.60 9.19
N PHE A 215 -0.86 18.05 8.43
CA PHE A 215 -0.56 17.18 7.30
C PHE A 215 0.17 17.95 6.18
N GLN A 216 -0.29 19.15 5.84
CA GLN A 216 0.37 20.01 4.84
C GLN A 216 1.83 20.29 5.20
N LYS A 217 2.14 20.50 6.49
CA LYS A 217 3.52 20.66 6.98
C LYS A 217 4.39 19.42 6.76
N LEU A 218 3.85 18.22 6.99
CA LEU A 218 4.56 16.96 6.73
C LEU A 218 4.82 16.79 5.23
N ALA A 219 3.80 17.04 4.41
CA ALA A 219 3.86 16.91 2.96
C ALA A 219 4.75 17.97 2.27
N ALA A 220 4.96 19.13 2.91
CA ALA A 220 5.84 20.20 2.42
C ALA A 220 7.32 20.01 2.80
N SER A 221 7.63 19.06 3.69
CA SER A 221 9.01 18.82 4.10
C SER A 221 9.86 18.36 2.90
N PRO A 222 11.11 18.82 2.76
CA PRO A 222 12.01 18.28 1.76
C PRO A 222 12.20 16.78 2.02
N ALA A 223 12.39 16.00 0.96
CA ALA A 223 12.74 14.59 1.14
C ALA A 223 14.00 14.50 2.02
N PRO A 224 14.04 13.61 3.02
CA PRO A 224 15.27 13.38 3.78
C PRO A 224 16.39 13.05 2.80
N LYS A 225 17.53 13.74 2.97
CA LYS A 225 18.75 13.51 2.17
C LYS A 225 19.38 12.17 2.49
#